data_AF-Q6FT53-F1
#
_entry.id   AF-Q6FT53-F1
#
_cell.length_a   1.000
_cell.length_b   1.000
_cell.length_c   1.000
_cell.angle_alpha   90.00
_cell.angle_beta   90.00
_cell.angle_gamma   90.00
#
_symmetry.space_group_name_H-M   'P 1'
#
loop_
_entity.id
_entity.type
_entity.pdbx_description
1 polymer ?
#
loop_
_entity_poly.entity_id
_entity_poly.type
_entity_poly.pdbx_seq_one_letter_code
_entity_poly.pdbx_strand_id
1 'polypeptide(L)'
;MIDILWFVKSVVLSGLNQRNLLTLPLNFAVNFSPIFLWLFVFHHAQWIPTDIRPAIHSRCAFYLDQLLFGDFWYEFLEQLDDIDLVNISFVTTALFALSLMVIPALVWFYLYKVKRISYNIYEWYDSLTPKMYKNRYIMPFALPILSYCALNVAHHFAVQEEENFTKTKDMIAWFFYVIMHLTAPILTAVYLYVFHAPGVVKCFGFALGLQNMAGVCTHLLLPMASPWFTHMYGIDDKEHVNYQQEGYAAGLTRVDTHLGTHLNTNGFHLSPIVFGAVPSLHSAIAFQCFLFLCFRATTLKHTFAKRTGLRSNHGGEQHSTPYDISEEDRLSQSGSPLNLASENEGDEESYVSKNEEQSPFATKNSSSTLSGTEEYPLQDLENMGATEQEQQLRFGDSKPSVFVETYVEDTTLTSKWYLKPITTGILPPLLASIFICVQWWTTMYLDHHWRFDLFIGEIYALVSYTIINYFLLQPRVLKEWYDLRRGLKFDSRNEARTMGMRVFQGTRWEWFFDPLA
;
A
#
# COMPACT_ATOMS: atom_id res chain seq x y z
N MET A 1 -20.37 -23.10 -20.43
CA MET A 1 -20.63 -23.08 -18.97
C MET A 1 -19.37 -23.62 -18.31
N ILE A 2 -18.82 -22.96 -17.29
CA ILE A 2 -17.63 -23.46 -16.60
C ILE A 2 -18.05 -24.67 -15.76
N ASP A 3 -17.49 -25.84 -16.05
CA ASP A 3 -17.71 -27.04 -15.24
C ASP A 3 -17.06 -26.85 -13.86
N ILE A 4 -17.81 -27.13 -12.79
CA ILE A 4 -17.35 -27.02 -11.40
C ILE A 4 -16.12 -27.92 -11.18
N LEU A 5 -16.11 -29.12 -11.76
CA LEU A 5 -14.97 -30.04 -11.63
C LEU A 5 -13.72 -29.48 -12.32
N TRP A 6 -13.89 -28.90 -13.51
CA TRP A 6 -12.80 -28.20 -14.20
C TRP A 6 -12.28 -27.02 -13.38
N PHE A 7 -13.17 -26.23 -12.77
CA PHE A 7 -12.79 -25.06 -11.99
C PHE A 7 -11.99 -25.46 -10.75
N VAL A 8 -12.49 -26.43 -9.98
CA VAL A 8 -11.80 -26.96 -8.80
C VAL A 8 -10.43 -27.52 -9.18
N LYS A 9 -10.35 -28.32 -10.24
CA LYS A 9 -9.08 -28.86 -10.75
C LYS A 9 -8.10 -27.73 -11.12
N SER A 10 -8.59 -26.69 -11.81
CA SER A 10 -7.77 -25.55 -12.24
C SER A 10 -7.27 -24.73 -11.06
N VAL A 11 -8.10 -24.52 -10.03
CA VAL A 11 -7.71 -23.86 -8.77
C VAL A 11 -6.62 -24.65 -8.06
N VAL A 12 -6.77 -25.97 -7.93
CA VAL A 12 -5.77 -26.82 -7.25
C VAL A 12 -4.44 -26.80 -8.01
N LEU A 13 -4.46 -27.04 -9.32
CA LEU A 13 -3.24 -27.07 -10.14
C LEU A 13 -2.54 -25.70 -10.17
N SER A 14 -3.31 -24.61 -10.34
CA SER A 14 -2.78 -23.24 -10.38
C SER A 14 -2.30 -22.75 -9.03
N GLY A 15 -2.95 -23.19 -7.93
CA GLY A 15 -2.56 -22.87 -6.57
C GLY A 15 -1.26 -23.55 -6.16
N LEU A 16 -1.04 -24.79 -6.61
CA LEU A 16 0.24 -25.47 -6.44
C LEU A 16 1.33 -24.83 -7.30
N ASN A 17 1.02 -24.44 -8.55
CA ASN A 17 1.96 -23.87 -9.51
C ASN A 17 3.31 -24.60 -9.53
N GLN A 18 3.26 -25.94 -9.68
CA GLN A 18 4.43 -26.83 -9.67
C GLN A 18 5.21 -26.90 -8.34
N ARG A 19 4.67 -26.34 -7.24
CA ARG A 19 5.24 -26.43 -5.90
C ARG A 19 4.76 -27.69 -5.18
N ASN A 20 5.60 -28.19 -4.28
CA ASN A 20 5.30 -29.36 -3.47
C ASN A 20 4.25 -29.01 -2.39
N LEU A 21 3.24 -29.87 -2.23
CA LEU A 21 2.21 -29.79 -1.18
C LEU A 21 2.79 -29.62 0.24
N LEU A 22 3.93 -30.23 0.54
CA LEU A 22 4.62 -30.10 1.83
C LEU A 22 5.28 -28.73 1.99
N THR A 23 5.80 -28.15 0.92
CA THR A 23 6.47 -26.84 0.95
C THR A 23 5.48 -25.67 0.96
N LEU A 24 4.23 -25.89 0.56
CA LEU A 24 3.23 -24.82 0.48
C LEU A 24 2.89 -24.23 1.87
N PRO A 25 2.57 -25.04 2.92
CA PRO A 25 2.41 -24.53 4.28
C PRO A 25 3.65 -23.83 4.81
N LEU A 26 4.86 -24.36 4.52
CA LEU A 26 6.11 -23.75 4.96
C LEU A 26 6.32 -22.38 4.30
N ASN A 27 6.09 -22.27 2.99
CA ASN A 27 6.20 -21.00 2.27
C ASN A 27 5.17 -19.99 2.78
N PHE A 28 3.94 -20.43 3.06
CA PHE A 28 2.94 -19.60 3.71
C PHE A 28 3.46 -19.11 5.08
N ALA A 29 3.96 -20.02 5.91
CA ALA A 29 4.46 -19.68 7.24
C ALA A 29 5.64 -18.70 7.19
N VAL A 30 6.58 -18.87 6.27
CA VAL A 30 7.69 -17.92 6.08
C VAL A 30 7.17 -16.56 5.62
N ASN A 31 6.24 -16.52 4.67
CA ASN A 31 5.69 -15.27 4.12
C ASN A 31 4.88 -14.47 5.15
N PHE A 32 4.26 -15.14 6.12
CA PHE A 32 3.49 -14.53 7.20
C PHE A 32 4.21 -14.58 8.56
N SER A 33 5.48 -15.02 8.58
CA SER A 33 6.26 -15.16 9.82
C SER A 33 6.36 -13.86 10.63
N PRO A 34 6.46 -12.65 10.04
CA PRO A 34 6.46 -11.42 10.83
C PRO A 34 5.13 -11.18 11.57
N ILE A 35 4.00 -11.59 10.97
CA ILE A 35 2.67 -11.51 11.60
C ILE A 35 2.56 -12.53 12.74
N PHE A 36 3.02 -13.76 12.53
CA PHE A 36 3.04 -14.78 13.58
C PHE A 36 3.93 -14.39 14.75
N LEU A 37 5.09 -13.79 14.46
CA LEU A 37 5.98 -13.28 15.50
C LEU A 37 5.33 -12.16 16.30
N TRP A 38 4.61 -11.23 15.63
CA TRP A 38 3.85 -10.20 16.33
C TRP A 38 2.77 -10.80 17.24
N LEU A 39 1.95 -11.72 16.74
CA LEU A 39 0.91 -12.39 17.55
C LEU A 39 1.52 -13.15 18.74
N PHE A 40 2.66 -13.80 18.52
CA PHE A 40 3.41 -14.46 19.57
C PHE A 40 3.86 -13.46 20.65
N VAL A 41 4.56 -12.39 20.28
CA VAL A 41 5.03 -11.35 21.21
C VAL A 41 3.86 -10.71 21.96
N PHE A 42 2.78 -10.34 21.25
CA PHE A 42 1.59 -9.75 21.85
C PHE A 42 0.95 -10.68 22.89
N HIS A 43 0.75 -11.95 22.54
CA HIS A 43 0.16 -12.93 23.47
C HIS A 43 1.03 -13.15 24.71
N HIS A 44 2.35 -13.09 24.57
CA HIS A 44 3.30 -13.33 25.65
C HIS A 44 3.59 -12.08 26.50
N ALA A 45 3.10 -10.89 26.09
CA ALA A 45 3.29 -9.64 26.82
C ALA A 45 2.74 -9.69 28.25
N GLN A 46 1.66 -10.46 28.48
CA GLN A 46 1.07 -10.67 29.81
C GLN A 46 2.06 -11.27 30.82
N TRP A 47 3.06 -12.03 30.37
CA TRP A 47 4.04 -12.69 31.25
C TRP A 47 5.25 -11.82 31.60
N ILE A 48 5.32 -10.59 31.07
CA ILE A 48 6.36 -9.63 31.45
C ILE A 48 6.11 -9.21 32.91
N PRO A 49 7.05 -9.44 33.84
CA PRO A 49 6.90 -9.06 35.24
C PRO A 49 6.65 -7.56 35.42
N THR A 50 5.78 -7.17 36.35
CA THR A 50 5.36 -5.77 36.49
C THR A 50 6.47 -4.85 37.00
N ASP A 51 7.48 -5.39 37.67
CA ASP A 51 8.64 -4.67 38.19
C ASP A 51 9.61 -4.18 37.10
N ILE A 52 9.61 -4.80 35.92
CA ILE A 52 10.46 -4.40 34.79
C ILE A 52 9.72 -3.58 33.73
N ARG A 53 8.40 -3.40 33.87
CA ARG A 53 7.60 -2.63 32.91
C ARG A 53 7.84 -1.12 33.10
N PRO A 54 7.82 -0.33 32.01
CA PRO A 54 8.03 1.11 32.10
C PRO A 54 6.85 1.82 32.81
N ALA A 55 7.01 3.12 33.08
CA ALA A 55 5.91 3.93 33.60
C ALA A 55 4.80 4.10 32.55
N ILE A 56 3.54 4.07 33.01
CA ILE A 56 2.38 4.33 32.15
C ILE A 56 2.21 5.84 31.97
N HIS A 57 2.13 6.27 30.71
CA HIS A 57 1.94 7.66 30.31
C HIS A 57 0.47 7.94 29.98
N SER A 58 -0.40 7.91 30.99
CA SER A 58 -1.86 8.06 30.82
C SER A 58 -2.28 9.38 30.17
N ARG A 59 -1.56 10.47 30.42
CA ARG A 59 -1.90 11.82 29.94
C ARG A 59 -1.33 12.16 28.56
N CYS A 60 -0.30 11.45 28.12
CA CYS A 60 0.49 11.88 26.96
C CYS A 60 -0.34 11.89 25.67
N ALA A 61 -1.10 10.83 25.41
CA ALA A 61 -1.92 10.72 24.22
C ALA A 61 -3.03 11.78 24.17
N PHE A 62 -3.66 12.07 25.31
CA PHE A 62 -4.64 13.15 25.46
C PHE A 62 -4.06 14.51 25.05
N TYR A 63 -2.96 14.93 25.67
CA TYR A 63 -2.35 16.24 25.34
C TYR A 63 -1.93 16.32 23.88
N LEU A 64 -1.34 15.26 23.34
CA LEU A 64 -0.93 15.23 21.93
C LEU A 64 -2.13 15.27 20.99
N ASP A 65 -3.23 14.59 21.32
CA ASP A 65 -4.46 14.64 20.54
C ASP A 65 -5.03 16.07 20.51
N GLN A 66 -5.26 16.66 21.68
CA GLN A 66 -5.88 17.97 21.76
C GLN A 66 -4.99 19.06 21.16
N LEU A 67 -3.67 19.04 21.42
CA LEU A 67 -2.76 20.06 20.88
C LEU A 67 -2.52 19.91 19.38
N LEU A 68 -2.43 18.69 18.83
CA LEU A 68 -2.13 18.50 17.41
C LEU A 68 -3.40 18.53 16.55
N PHE A 69 -4.53 18.01 17.04
CA PHE A 69 -5.78 17.91 16.29
C PHE A 69 -6.84 18.93 16.70
N GLY A 70 -6.61 19.69 17.77
CA GLY A 70 -7.51 20.75 18.23
C GLY A 70 -8.57 20.21 19.20
N ASP A 71 -8.82 20.99 20.25
CA ASP A 71 -9.81 20.68 21.28
C ASP A 71 -11.20 21.20 20.88
N PHE A 72 -11.88 20.46 20.01
CA PHE A 72 -13.23 20.81 19.55
C PHE A 72 -14.33 20.48 20.56
N TRP A 73 -14.04 19.71 21.60
CA TRP A 73 -15.00 19.26 22.61
C TRP A 73 -14.80 19.91 23.97
N TYR A 74 -13.84 20.84 24.08
CA TYR A 74 -13.49 21.52 25.34
C TYR A 74 -13.02 20.56 26.44
N GLU A 75 -12.34 19.49 26.04
CA GLU A 75 -11.75 18.48 26.92
C GLU A 75 -10.74 19.08 27.91
N PHE A 76 -9.97 20.10 27.51
CA PHE A 76 -9.09 20.80 28.45
C PHE A 76 -9.85 21.57 29.53
N LEU A 77 -11.01 22.13 29.18
CA LEU A 77 -11.87 22.80 30.16
C LEU A 77 -12.52 21.77 31.08
N GLU A 78 -13.02 20.67 30.53
CA GLU A 78 -13.69 19.61 31.31
C GLU A 78 -12.73 18.89 32.26
N GLN A 79 -11.54 18.53 31.77
CA GLN A 79 -10.59 17.70 32.51
C GLN A 79 -9.64 18.52 33.41
N LEU A 80 -9.34 19.77 33.05
CA LEU A 80 -8.31 20.58 33.73
C LEU A 80 -8.79 21.99 34.15
N ASP A 81 -10.01 22.41 33.82
CA ASP A 81 -10.52 23.78 34.03
C ASP A 81 -9.62 24.87 33.40
N ASP A 82 -9.01 24.56 32.25
CA ASP A 82 -8.02 25.43 31.59
C ASP A 82 -8.48 25.86 30.19
N ILE A 83 -9.08 27.06 30.12
CA ILE A 83 -9.50 27.68 28.86
C ILE A 83 -8.33 28.18 28.01
N ASP A 84 -7.17 28.47 28.61
CA ASP A 84 -6.00 28.93 27.87
C ASP A 84 -5.44 27.77 27.04
N LEU A 85 -5.45 26.55 27.57
CA LEU A 85 -5.09 25.35 26.82
C LEU A 85 -6.04 25.07 25.64
N VAL A 86 -7.35 25.31 25.80
CA VAL A 86 -8.30 25.25 24.68
C VAL A 86 -7.88 26.22 23.56
N ASN A 87 -7.60 27.48 23.89
CA ASN A 87 -7.17 28.48 22.91
C ASN A 87 -5.82 28.13 22.26
N ILE A 88 -4.86 27.64 23.04
CA ILE A 88 -3.55 27.19 22.56
C ILE A 88 -3.72 26.02 21.58
N SER A 89 -4.64 25.09 21.85
CA SER A 89 -4.90 23.92 21.00
C SER A 89 -5.23 24.32 19.54
N PHE A 90 -5.99 25.40 19.35
CA PHE A 90 -6.36 25.89 18.02
C PHE A 90 -5.19 26.55 17.29
N VAL A 91 -4.26 27.15 18.02
CA VAL A 91 -3.01 27.69 17.43
C VAL A 91 -2.09 26.54 17.05
N THR A 92 -1.87 25.58 17.94
CA THR A 92 -0.97 24.45 17.70
C THR A 92 -1.48 23.52 16.61
N THR A 93 -2.80 23.28 16.53
CA THR A 93 -3.37 22.46 15.45
C THR A 93 -3.23 23.11 14.08
N ALA A 94 -3.37 24.44 13.99
CA ALA A 94 -3.15 25.17 12.74
C ALA A 94 -1.68 25.10 12.29
N LEU A 95 -0.73 25.24 13.23
CA LEU A 95 0.70 25.08 12.94
C LEU A 95 1.03 23.65 12.52
N PHE A 96 0.42 22.65 13.18
CA PHE A 96 0.60 21.25 12.82
C PHE A 96 0.07 20.97 11.41
N ALA A 97 -1.16 21.39 11.08
CA ALA A 97 -1.72 21.25 9.74
C ALA A 97 -0.86 21.93 8.66
N LEU A 98 -0.34 23.13 8.95
CA LEU A 98 0.60 23.81 8.05
C LEU A 98 1.88 23.00 7.84
N SER A 99 2.42 22.39 8.90
CA SER A 99 3.61 21.54 8.80
C SER A 99 3.37 20.29 7.94
N LEU A 100 2.19 19.67 8.06
CA LEU A 100 1.77 18.50 7.27
C LEU A 100 1.57 18.83 5.79
N MET A 101 1.35 20.10 5.44
CA MET A 101 1.29 20.55 4.05
C MET A 101 2.68 20.96 3.53
N VAL A 102 3.39 21.81 4.27
CA VAL A 102 4.64 22.43 3.83
C VAL A 102 5.78 21.43 3.76
N ILE A 103 5.98 20.60 4.79
CA ILE A 103 7.13 19.67 4.83
C ILE A 103 7.05 18.67 3.66
N PRO A 104 5.94 17.95 3.42
CA PRO A 104 5.86 17.04 2.28
C PRO A 104 5.95 17.75 0.94
N ALA A 105 5.40 18.96 0.80
CA ALA A 105 5.52 19.75 -0.42
C ALA A 105 6.97 20.15 -0.72
N LEU A 106 7.76 20.51 0.30
CA LEU A 106 9.19 20.79 0.16
C LEU A 106 9.98 19.54 -0.24
N VAL A 107 9.69 18.39 0.36
CA VAL A 107 10.32 17.11 -0.03
C VAL A 107 9.98 16.77 -1.48
N TRP A 108 8.71 16.89 -1.87
CA TRP A 108 8.27 16.68 -3.24
C TRP A 108 9.00 17.63 -4.21
N PHE A 109 9.04 18.93 -3.90
CA PHE A 109 9.73 19.92 -4.72
C PHE A 109 11.21 19.59 -4.87
N TYR A 110 11.89 19.24 -3.78
CA TYR A 110 13.29 18.86 -3.81
C TYR A 110 13.54 17.63 -4.70
N LEU A 111 12.73 16.58 -4.57
CA LEU A 111 12.90 15.35 -5.35
C LEU A 111 12.64 15.57 -6.85
N TYR A 112 11.55 16.25 -7.21
CA TYR A 112 11.10 16.34 -8.61
C TYR A 112 11.59 17.59 -9.35
N LYS A 113 11.87 18.70 -8.66
CA LYS A 113 12.34 19.94 -9.29
C LYS A 113 13.85 20.13 -9.14
N VAL A 114 14.42 19.84 -7.97
CA VAL A 114 15.87 19.99 -7.74
C VAL A 114 16.63 18.76 -8.23
N LYS A 115 16.28 17.57 -7.74
CA LYS A 115 16.93 16.30 -8.14
C LYS A 115 16.46 15.77 -9.50
N ARG A 116 15.39 16.34 -10.06
CA ARG A 116 14.83 15.99 -11.38
C ARG A 116 14.59 14.49 -11.55
N ILE A 117 14.14 13.82 -10.49
CA ILE A 117 13.73 12.42 -10.55
C ILE A 117 12.56 12.30 -11.53
N SER A 118 12.69 11.43 -12.53
CA SER A 118 11.69 11.27 -13.59
C SER A 118 10.69 10.13 -13.36
N TYR A 119 10.82 9.41 -12.25
CA TYR A 119 10.01 8.24 -11.91
C TYR A 119 9.28 8.41 -10.57
N ASN A 120 8.21 7.65 -10.37
CA ASN A 120 7.47 7.64 -9.10
C ASN A 120 8.26 6.84 -8.05
N ILE A 121 8.58 7.45 -6.90
CA ILE A 121 9.35 6.79 -5.83
C ILE A 121 8.67 5.52 -5.28
N TYR A 122 7.34 5.41 -5.39
CA TYR A 122 6.59 4.23 -4.97
C TYR A 122 6.33 3.24 -6.11
N GLU A 123 6.50 3.63 -7.37
CA GLU A 123 6.27 2.78 -8.54
C GLU A 123 7.33 3.03 -9.62
N TRP A 124 8.40 2.23 -9.62
CA TRP A 124 9.54 2.45 -10.52
C TRP A 124 9.20 2.14 -11.98
N TYR A 125 8.20 1.29 -12.20
CA TYR A 125 7.78 0.83 -13.51
C TYR A 125 6.60 1.64 -14.09
N ASP A 126 6.22 2.75 -13.46
CA ASP A 126 5.14 3.64 -13.90
C ASP A 126 5.33 4.14 -15.35
N SER A 127 6.59 4.31 -15.79
CA SER A 127 6.92 4.68 -17.17
C SER A 127 6.51 3.66 -18.23
N LEU A 128 6.33 2.40 -17.83
CA LEU A 128 5.85 1.32 -18.70
C LEU A 128 4.32 1.27 -18.76
N THR A 129 3.64 2.15 -18.00
CA THR A 129 2.18 2.23 -17.91
C THR A 129 1.61 3.45 -18.64
N PRO A 130 0.34 3.44 -19.07
CA PRO A 130 -0.25 4.54 -19.84
C PRO A 130 -0.25 5.90 -19.12
N LYS A 131 -0.28 6.98 -19.90
CA LYS A 131 -0.20 8.39 -19.48
C LYS A 131 -1.14 8.84 -18.35
N MET A 132 -2.26 8.13 -18.09
CA MET A 132 -3.25 8.52 -17.07
C MET A 132 -2.69 8.49 -15.63
N TYR A 133 -1.54 7.85 -15.42
CA TYR A 133 -0.91 7.67 -14.11
C TYR A 133 0.13 8.73 -13.74
N LYS A 134 0.42 9.65 -14.66
CA LYS A 134 1.40 10.74 -14.50
C LYS A 134 1.08 11.80 -13.43
N ASN A 135 0.12 11.63 -12.53
CA ASN A 135 -0.13 12.58 -11.43
C ASN A 135 -0.04 11.93 -10.04
N ARG A 136 0.28 10.62 -9.94
CA ARG A 136 0.33 9.90 -8.67
C ARG A 136 1.56 10.21 -7.80
N TYR A 137 2.55 10.94 -8.32
CA TYR A 137 3.74 11.30 -7.54
C TYR A 137 3.48 12.31 -6.43
N ILE A 138 2.34 13.02 -6.47
CA ILE A 138 1.94 13.95 -5.40
C ILE A 138 1.27 13.20 -4.25
N MET A 139 0.57 12.09 -4.54
CA MET A 139 -0.32 11.42 -3.59
C MET A 139 0.37 11.07 -2.25
N PRO A 140 1.55 10.44 -2.20
CA PRO A 140 2.20 10.12 -0.93
C PRO A 140 2.53 11.35 -0.07
N PHE A 141 2.75 12.50 -0.69
CA PHE A 141 3.05 13.76 -0.01
C PHE A 141 1.77 14.47 0.44
N ALA A 142 0.63 14.19 -0.20
CA ALA A 142 -0.66 14.70 0.21
C ALA A 142 -1.30 13.88 1.33
N LEU A 143 -0.92 12.60 1.50
CA LEU A 143 -1.51 11.70 2.51
C LEU A 143 -1.55 12.31 3.92
N PRO A 144 -0.47 12.89 4.48
CA PRO A 144 -0.50 13.36 5.87
C PRO A 144 -1.56 14.45 6.11
N ILE A 145 -1.70 15.42 5.20
CA ILE A 145 -2.70 16.48 5.34
C ILE A 145 -4.12 15.96 5.06
N LEU A 146 -4.28 15.04 4.12
CA LEU A 146 -5.58 14.41 3.84
C LEU A 146 -6.08 13.61 5.04
N SER A 147 -5.19 12.85 5.69
CA SER A 147 -5.50 12.08 6.89
C SER A 147 -5.82 12.96 8.07
N TYR A 148 -5.07 14.06 8.28
CA TYR A 148 -5.40 15.06 9.30
C TYR A 148 -6.82 15.60 9.13
N CYS A 149 -7.20 16.00 7.91
CA CYS A 149 -8.55 16.48 7.64
C CYS A 149 -9.60 15.37 7.86
N ALA A 150 -9.34 14.17 7.35
CA ALA A 150 -10.27 13.04 7.49
C ALA A 150 -10.48 12.62 8.95
N LEU A 151 -9.42 12.60 9.76
CA LEU A 151 -9.50 12.30 11.19
C LEU A 151 -10.30 13.35 11.95
N ASN A 152 -10.11 14.65 11.67
CA ASN A 152 -10.90 15.70 12.30
C ASN A 152 -12.38 15.67 11.89
N VAL A 153 -12.67 15.36 10.61
CA VAL A 153 -14.05 15.14 10.17
C VAL A 153 -14.66 13.94 10.89
N ALA A 154 -13.95 12.80 10.94
CA ALA A 154 -14.41 11.60 11.63
C ALA A 154 -14.63 11.85 13.13
N HIS A 155 -13.73 12.62 13.76
CA HIS A 155 -13.84 13.02 15.16
C HIS A 155 -15.12 13.81 15.41
N HIS A 156 -15.47 14.77 14.56
CA HIS A 156 -16.73 15.52 14.73
C HIS A 156 -17.98 14.62 14.82
N PHE A 157 -17.99 13.47 14.13
CA PHE A 157 -19.09 12.49 14.20
C PHE A 157 -18.96 11.45 15.33
N ALA A 158 -17.89 11.51 16.11
CA ALA A 158 -17.56 10.58 17.19
C ALA A 158 -17.83 11.14 18.60
N VAL A 159 -18.55 12.26 18.71
CA VAL A 159 -18.83 12.93 20.00
C VAL A 159 -19.42 11.98 21.03
N GLN A 160 -18.91 12.04 22.27
CA GLN A 160 -19.27 11.13 23.35
C GLN A 160 -20.53 11.60 24.11
N GLU A 161 -21.61 11.84 23.36
CA GLU A 161 -22.92 12.27 23.90
C GLU A 161 -23.98 11.19 23.75
N GLU A 162 -24.91 11.08 24.72
CA GLU A 162 -26.00 10.10 24.69
C GLU A 162 -26.84 10.18 23.41
N GLU A 163 -27.08 11.40 22.90
CA GLU A 163 -27.83 11.63 21.66
C GLU A 163 -27.11 11.08 20.42
N ASN A 164 -25.78 11.01 20.46
CA ASN A 164 -24.98 10.45 19.37
C ASN A 164 -25.06 8.92 19.33
N PHE A 165 -25.34 8.29 20.46
CA PHE A 165 -25.36 6.84 20.60
C PHE A 165 -26.69 6.24 20.13
N THR A 166 -26.65 5.66 18.93
CA THR A 166 -27.82 5.00 18.33
C THR A 166 -27.51 3.55 18.01
N LYS A 167 -28.52 2.68 18.09
CA LYS A 167 -28.39 1.27 17.72
C LYS A 167 -27.77 1.09 16.32
N THR A 168 -28.18 1.90 15.35
CA THR A 168 -27.63 1.85 13.98
C THR A 168 -26.14 2.16 13.96
N LYS A 169 -25.71 3.25 14.60
CA LYS A 169 -24.29 3.62 14.69
C LYS A 169 -23.49 2.57 15.45
N ASP A 170 -24.01 2.04 16.56
CA ASP A 170 -23.37 0.98 17.33
C ASP A 170 -23.15 -0.28 16.50
N MET A 171 -24.14 -0.71 15.70
CA MET A 171 -24.00 -1.89 14.84
C MET A 171 -23.02 -1.67 13.68
N ILE A 172 -23.02 -0.48 13.07
CA ILE A 172 -22.03 -0.11 12.04
C ILE A 172 -20.64 -0.07 12.67
N ALA A 173 -20.53 0.54 13.85
CA ALA A 173 -19.28 0.66 14.58
C ALA A 173 -18.69 -0.71 14.89
N TRP A 174 -19.49 -1.62 15.44
CA TRP A 174 -19.12 -3.01 15.69
C TRP A 174 -18.69 -3.75 14.42
N PHE A 175 -19.48 -3.64 13.34
CA PHE A 175 -19.17 -4.36 12.11
C PHE A 175 -17.80 -3.95 11.56
N PHE A 176 -17.48 -2.66 11.55
CA PHE A 176 -16.19 -2.21 11.04
C PHE A 176 -15.05 -2.47 12.04
N TYR A 177 -15.26 -2.15 13.32
CA TYR A 177 -14.25 -2.28 14.37
C TYR A 177 -13.84 -3.74 14.63
N VAL A 178 -14.80 -4.67 14.62
CA VAL A 178 -14.57 -6.08 14.94
C VAL A 178 -14.44 -6.93 13.66
N ILE A 179 -15.45 -6.89 12.80
CA ILE A 179 -15.54 -7.82 11.67
C ILE A 179 -14.64 -7.39 10.51
N MET A 180 -14.77 -6.14 10.04
CA MET A 180 -13.95 -5.66 8.92
C MET A 180 -12.49 -5.51 9.30
N HIS A 181 -12.17 -5.10 10.53
CA HIS A 181 -10.79 -5.06 11.00
C HIS A 181 -10.07 -6.42 10.82
N LEU A 182 -10.74 -7.52 11.15
CA LEU A 182 -10.20 -8.87 10.98
C LEU A 182 -10.22 -9.35 9.52
N THR A 183 -11.31 -9.08 8.79
CA THR A 183 -11.54 -9.67 7.47
C THR A 183 -10.95 -8.86 6.32
N ALA A 184 -10.86 -7.53 6.41
CA ALA A 184 -10.31 -6.67 5.38
C ALA A 184 -8.85 -6.99 4.99
N PRO A 185 -7.90 -7.23 5.91
CA PRO A 185 -6.55 -7.64 5.52
C PRO A 185 -6.53 -9.00 4.81
N ILE A 186 -7.41 -9.93 5.19
CA ILE A 186 -7.55 -11.24 4.53
C ILE A 186 -8.08 -11.05 3.10
N LEU A 187 -9.16 -10.27 2.94
CA LEU A 187 -9.72 -9.96 1.63
C LEU A 187 -8.72 -9.22 0.73
N THR A 188 -7.94 -8.31 1.31
CA THR A 188 -6.84 -7.62 0.61
C THR A 188 -5.78 -8.62 0.15
N ALA A 189 -5.33 -9.53 1.02
CA ALA A 189 -4.38 -10.57 0.65
C ALA A 189 -4.90 -11.49 -0.47
N VAL A 190 -6.18 -11.87 -0.43
CA VAL A 190 -6.83 -12.66 -1.49
C VAL A 190 -6.87 -11.87 -2.80
N TYR A 191 -7.26 -10.59 -2.77
CA TYR A 191 -7.24 -9.73 -3.94
C TYR A 191 -5.84 -9.64 -4.55
N LEU A 192 -4.83 -9.37 -3.72
CA LEU A 192 -3.43 -9.32 -4.15
C LEU A 192 -2.93 -10.66 -4.71
N TYR A 193 -3.38 -11.79 -4.15
CA TYR A 193 -3.01 -13.12 -4.65
C TYR A 193 -3.61 -13.39 -6.03
N VAL A 194 -4.87 -13.04 -6.21
CA VAL A 194 -5.65 -13.35 -7.41
C VAL A 194 -5.30 -12.43 -8.58
N PHE A 195 -5.12 -11.13 -8.32
CA PHE A 195 -5.04 -10.08 -9.34
C PHE A 195 -3.65 -9.47 -9.54
N HIS A 196 -2.68 -9.76 -8.68
CA HIS A 196 -1.34 -9.15 -8.76
C HIS A 196 -0.21 -10.16 -8.95
N ALA A 197 0.97 -9.61 -9.27
CA ALA A 197 2.18 -10.36 -9.52
C ALA A 197 2.48 -11.34 -8.37
N PRO A 198 2.94 -12.58 -8.68
CA PRO A 198 3.38 -13.52 -7.65
C PRO A 198 4.43 -12.90 -6.74
N GLY A 199 4.19 -12.91 -5.42
CA GLY A 199 5.09 -12.32 -4.42
C GLY A 199 4.60 -10.99 -3.80
N VAL A 200 3.61 -10.33 -4.39
CA VAL A 200 3.03 -9.09 -3.80
C VAL A 200 2.38 -9.36 -2.43
N VAL A 201 1.69 -10.50 -2.28
CA VAL A 201 1.08 -10.93 -0.99
C VAL A 201 2.13 -11.11 0.10
N LYS A 202 3.31 -11.64 -0.25
CA LYS A 202 4.43 -11.74 0.70
C LYS A 202 4.85 -10.37 1.18
N CYS A 203 4.97 -9.39 0.28
CA CYS A 203 5.31 -8.02 0.64
C CYS A 203 4.25 -7.42 1.56
N PHE A 204 2.96 -7.66 1.29
CA PHE A 204 1.87 -7.23 2.15
C PHE A 204 1.96 -7.85 3.56
N GLY A 205 2.19 -9.16 3.66
CA GLY A 205 2.38 -9.85 4.94
C GLY A 205 3.58 -9.33 5.74
N PHE A 206 4.71 -9.06 5.06
CA PHE A 206 5.89 -8.47 5.69
C PHE A 206 5.64 -7.03 6.18
N ALA A 207 4.94 -6.21 5.39
CA ALA A 207 4.62 -4.84 5.76
C ALA A 207 3.66 -4.78 6.96
N LEU A 208 2.62 -5.61 6.96
CA LEU A 208 1.71 -5.78 8.10
C LEU A 208 2.44 -6.29 9.36
N GLY A 209 3.31 -7.29 9.23
CA GLY A 209 4.02 -7.79 10.40
C GLY A 209 5.04 -6.79 10.96
N LEU A 210 5.75 -6.05 10.10
CA LEU A 210 6.72 -5.04 10.53
C LEU A 210 6.05 -3.88 11.27
N GLN A 211 4.95 -3.32 10.75
CA GLN A 211 4.25 -2.22 11.43
C GLN A 211 3.64 -2.69 12.77
N ASN A 212 3.11 -3.92 12.82
CA ASN A 212 2.47 -4.45 14.03
C ASN A 212 3.51 -4.82 15.09
N MET A 213 4.68 -5.31 14.66
CA MET A 213 5.83 -5.51 15.54
C MET A 213 6.31 -4.18 16.14
N ALA A 214 6.44 -3.14 15.31
CA ALA A 214 6.78 -1.81 15.80
C ALA A 214 5.71 -1.28 16.77
N GLY A 215 4.43 -1.51 16.49
CA GLY A 215 3.31 -1.15 17.35
C GLY A 215 3.40 -1.81 18.72
N VAL A 216 3.51 -3.15 18.78
CA VAL A 216 3.62 -3.85 20.08
C VAL A 216 4.90 -3.44 20.83
N CYS A 217 6.01 -3.20 20.14
CA CYS A 217 7.22 -2.66 20.79
C CYS A 217 6.95 -1.28 21.41
N THR A 218 6.19 -0.42 20.73
CA THR A 218 5.80 0.89 21.25
C THR A 218 4.89 0.74 22.46
N HIS A 219 3.89 -0.14 22.41
CA HIS A 219 2.99 -0.42 23.54
C HIS A 219 3.74 -0.90 24.79
N LEU A 220 4.80 -1.71 24.59
CA LEU A 220 5.61 -2.25 25.69
C LEU A 220 6.60 -1.23 26.25
N LEU A 221 7.14 -0.34 25.42
CA LEU A 221 8.17 0.63 25.82
C LEU A 221 7.59 1.97 26.28
N LEU A 222 6.46 2.38 25.72
CA LEU A 222 5.79 3.66 25.94
C LEU A 222 4.26 3.42 26.10
N PRO A 223 3.83 2.75 27.18
CA PRO A 223 2.42 2.47 27.39
C PRO A 223 1.63 3.76 27.60
N MET A 224 0.55 3.93 26.85
CA MET A 224 -0.31 5.13 26.85
C MET A 224 -1.78 4.72 26.93
N ALA A 225 -2.56 5.51 27.66
CA ALA A 225 -3.99 5.27 27.84
C ALA A 225 -4.82 5.71 26.62
N SER A 226 -5.92 5.01 26.42
CA SER A 226 -6.98 5.33 25.46
C SER A 226 -7.94 6.40 26.00
N PRO A 227 -8.83 6.96 25.16
CA PRO A 227 -9.83 7.95 25.56
C PRO A 227 -10.74 7.50 26.70
N TRP A 228 -11.29 6.28 26.62
CA TRP A 228 -12.21 5.76 27.64
C TRP A 228 -11.65 5.82 29.06
N PHE A 229 -10.33 5.68 29.22
CA PHE A 229 -9.70 5.74 30.54
C PHE A 229 -9.81 7.15 31.12
N THR A 230 -9.58 8.17 30.29
CA THR A 230 -9.67 9.58 30.69
C THR A 230 -11.12 9.95 30.96
N HIS A 231 -12.06 9.57 30.08
CA HIS A 231 -13.49 9.88 30.28
C HIS A 231 -14.10 9.15 31.49
N MET A 232 -13.58 7.96 31.85
CA MET A 232 -14.09 7.19 32.98
C MET A 232 -13.51 7.62 34.32
N TYR A 233 -12.20 7.83 34.40
CA TYR A 233 -11.49 8.05 35.68
C TYR A 233 -11.01 9.50 35.87
N GLY A 234 -10.96 10.29 34.80
CA GLY A 234 -10.38 11.63 34.79
C GLY A 234 -8.88 11.62 34.49
N ILE A 235 -8.39 12.73 33.94
CA ILE A 235 -7.00 12.85 33.46
C ILE A 235 -5.91 12.74 34.55
N ASP A 236 -6.23 13.12 35.78
CA ASP A 236 -5.30 13.11 36.92
C ASP A 236 -5.45 11.87 37.82
N ASP A 237 -6.20 10.86 37.38
CA ASP A 237 -6.30 9.59 38.08
C ASP A 237 -4.91 8.94 38.24
N LYS A 238 -4.62 8.50 39.47
CA LYS A 238 -3.40 7.78 39.84
C LYS A 238 -3.69 6.38 40.38
N GLU A 239 -4.94 6.11 40.74
CA GLU A 239 -5.33 4.85 41.35
C GLU A 239 -5.38 3.74 40.31
N HIS A 240 -5.96 4.01 39.13
CA HIS A 240 -6.20 3.04 38.07
C HIS A 240 -5.06 3.00 37.03
N VAL A 241 -4.09 3.91 37.13
CA VAL A 241 -2.88 3.94 36.27
C VAL A 241 -1.86 2.92 36.76
N ASN A 242 -2.17 1.64 36.60
CA ASN A 242 -1.34 0.53 37.07
C ASN A 242 -1.52 -0.73 36.20
N TYR A 243 -0.61 -1.70 36.31
CA TYR A 243 -0.63 -2.93 35.51
C TYR A 243 -1.61 -4.01 36.00
N GLN A 244 -2.36 -3.74 37.06
CA GLN A 244 -3.45 -4.58 37.55
C GLN A 244 -4.80 -4.22 36.92
N GLN A 245 -4.89 -3.07 36.24
CA GLN A 245 -6.09 -2.64 35.53
C GLN A 245 -6.51 -3.66 34.46
N GLU A 246 -7.78 -4.04 34.47
CA GLU A 246 -8.35 -4.92 33.44
C GLU A 246 -8.73 -4.13 32.17
N GLY A 247 -8.71 -4.83 31.03
CA GLY A 247 -9.17 -4.26 29.76
C GLY A 247 -10.68 -3.97 29.77
N TYR A 248 -11.08 -2.84 29.20
CA TYR A 248 -12.48 -2.41 29.13
C TYR A 248 -12.95 -2.33 27.67
N ALA A 249 -14.17 -2.81 27.41
CA ALA A 249 -14.76 -2.81 26.06
C ALA A 249 -15.32 -1.44 25.61
N ALA A 250 -15.34 -0.43 26.49
CA ALA A 250 -15.80 0.93 26.19
C ALA A 250 -17.15 0.95 25.47
N GLY A 251 -17.27 1.69 24.37
CA GLY A 251 -18.53 1.80 23.61
C GLY A 251 -19.08 0.48 23.07
N LEU A 252 -18.27 -0.59 23.00
CA LEU A 252 -18.74 -1.92 22.58
C LEU A 252 -19.67 -2.57 23.61
N THR A 253 -19.68 -2.11 24.87
CA THR A 253 -20.65 -2.56 25.86
C THR A 253 -22.10 -2.25 25.45
N ARG A 254 -22.32 -1.18 24.66
CA ARG A 254 -23.63 -0.88 24.07
C ARG A 254 -24.06 -1.94 23.06
N VAL A 255 -23.12 -2.44 22.26
CA VAL A 255 -23.35 -3.49 21.26
C VAL A 255 -23.70 -4.81 21.94
N ASP A 256 -22.96 -5.16 23.00
CA ASP A 256 -23.24 -6.32 23.85
C ASP A 256 -24.69 -6.28 24.38
N THR A 257 -25.13 -5.10 24.85
CA THR A 257 -26.51 -4.86 25.28
C THR A 257 -27.53 -5.05 24.16
N HIS A 258 -27.27 -4.51 22.96
CA HIS A 258 -28.16 -4.65 21.80
C HIS A 258 -28.31 -6.10 21.32
N LEU A 259 -27.25 -6.90 21.44
CA LEU A 259 -27.21 -8.30 21.00
C LEU A 259 -27.59 -9.29 22.10
N GLY A 260 -27.66 -8.86 23.37
CA GLY A 260 -27.87 -9.73 24.51
C GLY A 260 -26.72 -10.70 24.74
N THR A 261 -25.47 -10.26 24.47
CA THR A 261 -24.26 -11.08 24.62
C THR A 261 -23.21 -10.36 25.46
N HIS A 262 -22.18 -11.08 25.91
CA HIS A 262 -21.00 -10.49 26.56
C HIS A 262 -19.71 -10.75 25.77
N LEU A 263 -19.84 -10.96 24.45
CA LEU A 263 -18.73 -11.41 23.61
C LEU A 263 -17.63 -10.36 23.52
N ASN A 264 -17.99 -9.09 23.34
CA ASN A 264 -17.00 -8.02 23.24
C ASN A 264 -16.36 -7.78 24.61
N THR A 265 -17.17 -7.65 25.67
CA THR A 265 -16.70 -7.47 27.05
C THR A 265 -15.70 -8.56 27.45
N ASN A 266 -16.07 -9.83 27.31
CA ASN A 266 -15.19 -10.95 27.66
C ASN A 266 -13.90 -10.96 26.82
N GLY A 267 -13.96 -10.53 25.56
CA GLY A 267 -12.78 -10.42 24.70
C GLY A 267 -11.78 -9.38 25.19
N PHE A 268 -12.26 -8.20 25.62
CA PHE A 268 -11.38 -7.11 26.07
C PHE A 268 -10.74 -7.38 27.44
N HIS A 269 -11.42 -8.08 28.35
CA HIS A 269 -10.82 -8.52 29.61
C HIS A 269 -9.62 -9.47 29.41
N LEU A 270 -9.53 -10.14 28.26
CA LEU A 270 -8.41 -11.01 27.90
C LEU A 270 -7.24 -10.28 27.23
N SER A 271 -7.31 -8.96 27.04
CA SER A 271 -6.23 -8.21 26.40
C SER A 271 -4.97 -8.21 27.27
N PRO A 272 -3.80 -8.66 26.76
CA PRO A 272 -2.56 -8.68 27.52
C PRO A 272 -1.95 -7.28 27.72
N ILE A 273 -2.43 -6.28 26.97
CA ILE A 273 -1.92 -4.91 26.98
C ILE A 273 -3.12 -3.96 27.06
N VAL A 274 -3.31 -3.34 28.23
CA VAL A 274 -4.42 -2.39 28.47
C VAL A 274 -4.02 -0.97 28.03
N PHE A 275 -2.83 -0.51 28.42
CA PHE A 275 -2.29 0.82 28.05
C PHE A 275 -1.54 0.79 26.71
N GLY A 276 -2.19 0.20 25.70
CA GLY A 276 -1.65 0.00 24.35
C GLY A 276 -2.31 0.87 23.28
N ALA A 277 -2.75 2.09 23.62
CA ALA A 277 -3.49 2.93 22.67
C ALA A 277 -2.60 3.41 21.50
N VAL A 278 -1.36 3.84 21.79
CA VAL A 278 -0.45 4.45 20.82
C VAL A 278 0.64 3.48 20.37
N PRO A 279 0.77 3.17 19.06
CA PRO A 279 -0.10 3.57 17.96
C PRO A 279 -1.33 2.67 17.84
N SER A 280 -2.36 3.15 17.13
CA SER A 280 -3.50 2.32 16.79
C SER A 280 -3.16 1.32 15.69
N LEU A 281 -3.20 0.02 16.04
CA LEU A 281 -3.08 -1.06 15.07
C LEU A 281 -4.32 -1.19 14.17
N HIS A 282 -5.50 -0.74 14.63
CA HIS A 282 -6.69 -0.63 13.79
C HIS A 282 -6.46 0.32 12.62
N SER A 283 -5.91 1.50 12.90
CA SER A 283 -5.52 2.46 11.86
C SER A 283 -4.41 1.90 10.97
N ALA A 284 -3.33 1.37 11.57
CA ALA A 284 -2.19 0.88 10.80
C ALA A 284 -2.58 -0.23 9.81
N ILE A 285 -3.43 -1.18 10.22
CA ILE A 285 -3.91 -2.27 9.35
C ILE A 285 -4.80 -1.71 8.24
N ALA A 286 -5.73 -0.81 8.55
CA ALA A 286 -6.61 -0.21 7.55
C ALA A 286 -5.83 0.61 6.52
N PHE A 287 -4.85 1.40 6.97
CA PHE A 287 -3.97 2.19 6.12
C PHE A 287 -3.07 1.31 5.25
N GLN A 288 -2.57 0.17 5.77
CA GLN A 288 -1.80 -0.77 4.97
C GLN A 288 -2.63 -1.43 3.85
N CYS A 289 -3.89 -1.79 4.13
CA CYS A 289 -4.83 -2.22 3.10
C CYS A 289 -5.03 -1.13 2.04
N PHE A 290 -5.23 0.11 2.47
CA PHE A 290 -5.35 1.27 1.58
C PHE A 290 -4.13 1.48 0.69
N LEU A 291 -2.90 1.42 1.23
CA LEU A 291 -1.67 1.61 0.46
C LEU A 291 -1.54 0.57 -0.66
N PHE A 292 -1.71 -0.71 -0.33
CA PHE A 292 -1.62 -1.77 -1.34
C PHE A 292 -2.75 -1.69 -2.36
N LEU A 293 -3.98 -1.42 -1.95
CA LEU A 293 -5.09 -1.32 -2.89
C LEU A 293 -5.00 -0.06 -3.77
N CYS A 294 -4.53 1.08 -3.24
CA CYS A 294 -4.39 2.30 -4.03
C CYS A 294 -3.20 2.28 -5.00
N PHE A 295 -2.04 1.84 -4.54
CA PHE A 295 -0.84 1.81 -5.38
C PHE A 295 -0.81 0.61 -6.31
N ARG A 296 -1.48 -0.50 -5.96
CA ARG A 296 -1.46 -1.72 -6.79
C ARG A 296 -2.71 -1.97 -7.59
N ALA A 297 -3.88 -1.40 -7.30
CA ALA A 297 -5.13 -1.74 -8.00
C ALA A 297 -4.94 -1.92 -9.52
N THR A 298 -5.57 -2.97 -10.05
CA THR A 298 -5.56 -3.35 -11.47
C THR A 298 -6.05 -2.20 -12.35
N THR A 299 -5.13 -1.35 -12.78
CA THR A 299 -5.43 -0.03 -13.34
C THR A 299 -5.07 0.07 -14.81
N LEU A 300 -4.51 -0.99 -15.39
CA LEU A 300 -3.98 -0.93 -16.75
C LEU A 300 -4.94 -1.49 -17.80
N LYS A 301 -6.04 -2.16 -17.40
CA LYS A 301 -6.98 -2.87 -18.28
C LYS A 301 -7.32 -2.08 -19.56
N HIS A 302 -7.22 -2.74 -20.71
CA HIS A 302 -7.34 -2.27 -22.09
C HIS A 302 -6.12 -1.53 -22.66
N THR A 303 -4.93 -1.63 -22.06
CA THR A 303 -3.70 -1.11 -22.69
C THR A 303 -3.37 -1.88 -23.97
N PHE A 304 -3.73 -3.17 -24.05
CA PHE A 304 -3.50 -4.02 -25.22
C PHE A 304 -4.57 -3.88 -26.31
N ALA A 305 -5.77 -3.38 -25.97
CA ALA A 305 -6.95 -3.39 -26.84
C ALA A 305 -6.92 -2.41 -28.03
N LYS A 306 -5.95 -1.49 -28.11
CA LYS A 306 -5.89 -0.49 -29.20
C LYS A 306 -5.39 -1.02 -30.55
N ARG A 307 -5.34 -2.34 -30.74
CA ARG A 307 -5.19 -2.98 -32.05
C ARG A 307 -6.39 -3.87 -32.33
N THR A 308 -7.35 -3.38 -33.10
CA THR A 308 -8.12 -4.22 -34.04
C THR A 308 -8.66 -3.34 -35.15
N GLY A 309 -8.11 -3.52 -36.35
CA GLY A 309 -8.56 -2.78 -37.51
C GLY A 309 -7.61 -2.94 -38.69
N LEU A 310 -7.28 -4.16 -39.09
CA LEU A 310 -6.95 -4.51 -40.48
C LEU A 310 -7.08 -6.04 -40.64
N ARG A 311 -7.89 -6.41 -41.63
CA ARG A 311 -8.37 -7.75 -41.99
C ARG A 311 -7.24 -8.76 -42.20
N SER A 312 -7.42 -9.97 -41.66
CA SER A 312 -6.88 -11.18 -42.26
C SER A 312 -7.83 -11.63 -43.37
N ASN A 313 -7.34 -11.62 -44.60
CA ASN A 313 -7.92 -12.35 -45.72
C ASN A 313 -6.77 -13.18 -46.30
N HIS A 314 -6.63 -14.43 -45.88
CA HIS A 314 -6.34 -15.58 -46.76
C HIS A 314 -6.42 -16.86 -45.94
N GLY A 315 -7.30 -17.76 -46.38
CA GLY A 315 -7.30 -19.14 -45.96
C GLY A 315 -6.12 -19.89 -46.56
N GLY A 316 -5.64 -20.89 -45.83
CA GLY A 316 -4.57 -21.78 -46.23
C GLY A 316 -4.11 -22.59 -45.02
N GLU A 317 -4.57 -23.83 -44.93
CA GLU A 317 -3.94 -24.85 -44.10
C GLU A 317 -2.46 -24.96 -44.47
N GLN A 318 -1.55 -25.01 -43.48
CA GLN A 318 -0.48 -26.02 -43.37
C GLN A 318 0.56 -25.66 -42.30
N HIS A 319 0.88 -26.69 -41.51
CA HIS A 319 2.15 -27.02 -40.85
C HIS A 319 2.95 -25.95 -40.07
N SER A 320 2.99 -26.18 -38.74
CA SER A 320 4.04 -25.71 -37.85
C SER A 320 5.40 -26.28 -38.25
N THR A 321 6.33 -25.40 -38.62
CA THR A 321 7.78 -25.67 -38.64
C THR A 321 8.45 -24.86 -37.52
N PRO A 322 9.36 -25.46 -36.72
CA PRO A 322 10.15 -24.72 -35.74
C PRO A 322 11.22 -23.88 -36.44
N TYR A 323 11.47 -22.67 -35.94
CA TYR A 323 12.58 -21.82 -36.36
C TYR A 323 13.92 -22.54 -36.13
N ASP A 324 14.69 -22.71 -37.20
CA ASP A 324 16.09 -23.13 -37.19
C ASP A 324 16.96 -22.07 -36.51
N ILE A 325 17.70 -22.51 -35.51
CA ILE A 325 18.85 -21.79 -34.94
C ILE A 325 20.05 -22.18 -35.81
N SER A 326 20.70 -21.20 -36.42
CA SER A 326 21.90 -21.38 -37.24
C SER A 326 23.00 -22.12 -36.48
N GLU A 327 23.53 -23.16 -37.11
CA GLU A 327 24.64 -23.99 -36.64
C GLU A 327 25.99 -23.24 -36.68
N GLU A 328 26.26 -22.37 -35.71
CA GLU A 328 27.62 -21.86 -35.50
C GLU A 328 28.09 -21.78 -34.04
N ASP A 329 27.25 -22.11 -33.04
CA ASP A 329 27.66 -22.12 -31.62
C ASP A 329 27.74 -23.52 -30.99
N ARG A 330 27.66 -24.58 -31.79
CA ARG A 330 27.85 -25.97 -31.30
C ARG A 330 29.29 -26.45 -31.45
N LEU A 331 30.23 -25.87 -30.70
CA LEU A 331 31.52 -26.50 -30.43
C LEU A 331 32.18 -25.86 -29.20
N SER A 332 31.81 -26.35 -28.00
CA SER A 332 32.74 -26.57 -26.87
C SER A 332 31.98 -26.90 -25.57
N GLN A 333 31.41 -28.10 -25.51
CA GLN A 333 31.26 -28.79 -24.23
C GLN A 333 31.69 -30.24 -24.40
N SER A 334 32.80 -30.62 -23.77
CA SER A 334 32.96 -31.97 -23.20
C SER A 334 34.22 -32.08 -22.32
N GLY A 335 34.05 -32.47 -21.05
CA GLY A 335 35.02 -33.30 -20.32
C GLY A 335 35.70 -32.73 -19.06
N SER A 336 35.11 -32.96 -17.87
CA SER A 336 35.76 -33.02 -16.53
C SER A 336 36.83 -34.16 -16.45
N PRO A 337 37.66 -34.37 -15.38
CA PRO A 337 37.54 -33.91 -13.97
C PRO A 337 38.85 -33.54 -13.20
N LEU A 338 38.66 -33.02 -11.97
CA LEU A 338 39.49 -33.14 -10.73
C LEU A 338 41.03 -33.15 -10.83
N ASN A 339 41.69 -32.19 -10.15
CA ASN A 339 42.83 -32.53 -9.29
C ASN A 339 43.12 -31.51 -8.17
N LEU A 340 43.62 -32.07 -7.07
CA LEU A 340 43.95 -31.52 -5.75
C LEU A 340 45.22 -30.63 -5.74
N ALA A 341 45.25 -29.75 -4.73
CA ALA A 341 46.40 -29.34 -3.91
C ALA A 341 47.63 -28.67 -4.56
N SER A 342 48.00 -27.48 -4.09
CA SER A 342 49.13 -27.29 -3.17
C SER A 342 49.47 -25.80 -2.99
N GLU A 343 49.91 -25.50 -1.78
CA GLU A 343 50.51 -24.27 -1.27
C GLU A 343 51.75 -23.87 -2.11
N ASN A 344 52.02 -22.57 -2.27
CA ASN A 344 53.16 -21.95 -1.59
C ASN A 344 53.30 -20.43 -1.81
N GLU A 345 53.94 -19.86 -0.80
CA GLU A 345 54.38 -18.51 -0.50
C GLU A 345 55.36 -17.89 -1.51
N GLY A 346 55.62 -16.58 -1.35
CA GLY A 346 56.95 -16.02 -1.66
C GLY A 346 56.97 -14.72 -2.47
N ASP A 347 56.89 -13.61 -1.75
CA ASP A 347 57.85 -12.49 -1.74
C ASP A 347 58.07 -11.54 -2.94
N GLU A 348 57.78 -10.28 -2.59
CA GLU A 348 58.61 -9.06 -2.66
C GLU A 348 58.87 -8.25 -3.95
N GLU A 349 58.85 -6.93 -3.66
CA GLU A 349 59.44 -5.76 -4.30
C GLU A 349 58.57 -4.95 -5.29
N SER A 350 58.63 -3.61 -5.37
CA SER A 350 58.83 -2.48 -4.44
C SER A 350 58.63 -1.19 -5.28
N TYR A 351 58.09 -0.11 -4.68
CA TYR A 351 58.09 1.32 -5.11
C TYR A 351 57.56 1.70 -6.53
N VAL A 352 56.67 2.69 -6.73
CA VAL A 352 56.85 4.14 -6.53
C VAL A 352 55.48 4.87 -6.58
N SER A 353 55.38 5.94 -5.79
CA SER A 353 54.28 6.89 -5.55
C SER A 353 53.91 7.83 -6.73
N LYS A 354 52.70 8.44 -6.63
CA LYS A 354 52.11 9.64 -7.29
C LYS A 354 50.99 9.29 -8.30
N ASN A 355 49.80 9.91 -8.34
CA ASN A 355 49.40 11.30 -8.09
C ASN A 355 47.92 11.42 -7.64
N GLU A 356 47.63 12.57 -7.02
CA GLU A 356 46.33 13.21 -6.83
C GLU A 356 45.60 13.46 -8.15
N GLU A 357 44.26 13.46 -8.14
CA GLU A 357 43.48 14.21 -9.15
C GLU A 357 42.17 14.76 -8.56
N GLN A 358 42.12 16.09 -8.53
CA GLN A 358 40.93 16.93 -8.36
C GLN A 358 40.19 17.08 -9.70
N SER A 359 38.86 17.25 -9.60
CA SER A 359 37.91 18.05 -10.41
C SER A 359 38.43 18.71 -11.71
N PRO A 360 37.57 18.76 -12.75
CA PRO A 360 37.24 20.09 -13.26
C PRO A 360 35.77 20.31 -13.66
N PHE A 361 35.29 21.51 -13.34
CA PHE A 361 34.18 22.20 -13.98
C PHE A 361 34.79 23.30 -14.87
N ALA A 362 34.33 23.46 -16.13
CA ALA A 362 34.62 24.66 -16.91
C ALA A 362 33.52 24.98 -17.93
N THR A 363 33.18 26.26 -17.93
CA THR A 363 32.17 27.03 -18.68
C THR A 363 32.60 27.37 -20.11
N LYS A 364 31.62 27.63 -20.99
CA LYS A 364 31.76 28.59 -22.11
C LYS A 364 30.47 29.39 -22.31
N ASN A 365 30.63 30.71 -22.31
CA ASN A 365 29.67 31.72 -22.75
C ASN A 365 29.83 31.98 -24.26
N SER A 366 28.73 32.31 -24.94
CA SER A 366 28.73 33.22 -26.09
C SER A 366 27.36 33.89 -26.24
N SER A 367 27.40 35.21 -26.31
CA SER A 367 26.34 36.19 -26.44
C SER A 367 25.83 36.37 -27.87
N SER A 368 24.55 36.71 -28.04
CA SER A 368 24.11 37.74 -29.03
C SER A 368 22.67 38.21 -28.77
N THR A 369 22.50 39.50 -29.01
CA THR A 369 21.46 40.48 -28.64
C THR A 369 20.30 40.59 -29.64
N LEU A 370 19.10 41.00 -29.17
CA LEU A 370 18.11 42.00 -29.72
C LEU A 370 16.67 41.57 -29.31
N SER A 371 15.96 42.29 -28.44
CA SER A 371 15.12 43.50 -28.69
C SER A 371 13.76 43.19 -29.34
N GLY A 372 12.67 43.55 -28.65
CA GLY A 372 11.34 43.72 -29.26
C GLY A 372 10.16 43.35 -28.34
N THR A 373 9.70 44.33 -27.58
CA THR A 373 8.34 44.43 -27.00
C THR A 373 7.25 44.29 -28.07
N GLU A 374 6.15 43.60 -27.79
CA GLU A 374 4.77 44.09 -28.01
C GLU A 374 3.69 43.13 -27.47
N GLU A 375 2.61 43.71 -27.00
CA GLU A 375 1.45 43.15 -26.29
C GLU A 375 0.24 42.91 -27.24
N TYR A 376 -0.39 41.72 -27.15
CA TYR A 376 -1.81 41.33 -27.47
C TYR A 376 -2.38 41.56 -28.91
N PRO A 377 -3.51 40.95 -29.37
CA PRO A 377 -4.53 40.14 -28.68
C PRO A 377 -5.03 38.84 -29.40
N LEU A 378 -5.88 38.09 -28.68
CA LEU A 378 -6.80 37.06 -29.17
C LEU A 378 -7.86 37.65 -30.12
N GLN A 379 -8.04 37.07 -31.31
CA GLN A 379 -9.31 36.59 -31.92
C GLN A 379 -9.25 36.50 -33.45
N ASP A 380 -9.98 35.52 -33.97
CA ASP A 380 -10.46 35.36 -35.35
C ASP A 380 -9.51 34.82 -36.41
N LEU A 381 -9.58 33.50 -36.61
CA LEU A 381 -9.58 32.87 -37.94
C LEU A 381 -10.21 31.47 -37.84
N GLU A 382 -11.53 31.45 -37.62
CA GLU A 382 -12.37 30.34 -38.06
C GLU A 382 -12.64 30.46 -39.57
N ASN A 383 -12.61 29.30 -40.23
CA ASN A 383 -13.03 29.03 -41.60
C ASN A 383 -12.16 29.53 -42.77
N MET A 384 -11.24 28.65 -43.19
CA MET A 384 -11.08 28.36 -44.62
C MET A 384 -10.63 26.91 -44.85
N GLY A 385 -11.57 26.09 -45.35
CA GLY A 385 -11.33 25.02 -46.32
C GLY A 385 -10.46 23.84 -45.91
N ALA A 386 -11.00 22.90 -45.13
CA ALA A 386 -10.46 21.55 -45.07
C ALA A 386 -10.61 20.88 -46.46
N THR A 387 -9.49 20.75 -47.17
CA THR A 387 -9.40 19.93 -48.38
C THR A 387 -9.29 18.46 -47.97
N GLU A 388 -10.00 17.58 -48.68
CA GLU A 388 -10.16 16.14 -48.40
C GLU A 388 -8.85 15.31 -48.41
N GLN A 389 -7.68 15.94 -48.42
CA GLN A 389 -6.37 15.30 -48.35
C GLN A 389 -5.70 15.35 -46.97
N GLU A 390 -6.18 16.15 -46.01
CA GLU A 390 -5.65 16.14 -44.62
C GLU A 390 -6.32 15.10 -43.70
N GLN A 391 -7.34 14.39 -44.16
CA GLN A 391 -8.07 13.39 -43.35
C GLN A 391 -7.51 11.96 -43.43
N GLN A 392 -6.44 11.72 -44.20
CA GLN A 392 -5.87 10.36 -44.37
C GLN A 392 -4.49 10.13 -43.72
N LEU A 393 -3.96 11.07 -42.93
CA LEU A 393 -2.60 10.96 -42.34
C LEU A 393 -2.54 10.98 -40.79
N ARG A 394 -3.65 10.68 -40.10
CA ARG A 394 -3.67 10.51 -38.62
C ARG A 394 -4.02 9.10 -38.13
N PHE A 395 -3.75 8.07 -38.93
CA PHE A 395 -3.82 6.67 -38.50
C PHE A 395 -2.49 5.98 -38.77
N GLY A 396 -1.57 6.04 -37.80
CA GLY A 396 -0.28 5.38 -37.90
C GLY A 396 0.72 5.92 -36.89
N ASP A 397 0.67 5.39 -35.67
CA ASP A 397 1.85 5.07 -34.84
C ASP A 397 1.39 4.74 -33.40
N SER A 398 0.73 3.61 -33.23
CA SER A 398 0.71 2.95 -31.92
C SER A 398 2.02 2.17 -31.79
N LYS A 399 2.92 2.64 -30.91
CA LYS A 399 4.13 1.89 -30.56
C LYS A 399 3.75 0.46 -30.16
N PRO A 400 4.50 -0.57 -30.60
CA PRO A 400 4.24 -1.94 -30.21
C PRO A 400 4.25 -2.06 -28.69
N SER A 401 3.31 -2.86 -28.14
CA SER A 401 3.33 -3.23 -26.73
C SER A 401 4.71 -3.80 -26.38
N VAL A 402 5.29 -3.33 -25.28
CA VAL A 402 6.58 -3.82 -24.77
C VAL A 402 6.42 -5.19 -24.06
N PHE A 403 5.18 -5.63 -23.83
CA PHE A 403 4.86 -6.87 -23.13
C PHE A 403 4.46 -8.00 -24.08
N VAL A 404 4.85 -9.22 -23.71
CA VAL A 404 4.45 -10.48 -24.33
C VAL A 404 2.95 -10.70 -24.14
N GLU A 405 2.27 -11.06 -25.22
CA GLU A 405 0.84 -11.37 -25.21
C GLU A 405 0.62 -12.76 -24.60
N THR A 406 -0.09 -12.82 -23.47
CA THR A 406 -0.33 -14.07 -22.73
C THR A 406 -1.67 -14.73 -23.04
N TYR A 407 -2.61 -14.00 -23.64
CA TYR A 407 -3.96 -14.45 -24.01
C TYR A 407 -4.52 -13.57 -25.14
N VAL A 408 -5.59 -14.04 -25.79
CA VAL A 408 -6.35 -13.26 -26.79
C VAL A 408 -7.54 -12.60 -26.11
N GLU A 409 -7.66 -11.27 -26.20
CA GLU A 409 -8.76 -10.50 -25.59
C GLU A 409 -10.07 -10.63 -26.38
N ASP A 410 -11.19 -10.89 -25.67
CA ASP A 410 -12.54 -10.84 -26.23
C ASP A 410 -13.15 -9.45 -26.04
N THR A 411 -12.99 -8.59 -27.04
CA THR A 411 -13.44 -7.19 -27.00
C THR A 411 -14.96 -7.03 -26.80
N THR A 412 -15.76 -8.04 -27.15
CA THR A 412 -17.23 -8.00 -26.97
C THR A 412 -17.64 -8.14 -25.51
N LEU A 413 -16.82 -8.85 -24.73
CA LEU A 413 -17.01 -9.03 -23.30
C LEU A 413 -16.40 -7.86 -22.53
N THR A 414 -15.19 -7.43 -22.92
CA THR A 414 -14.41 -6.45 -22.16
C THR A 414 -14.99 -5.03 -22.22
N SER A 415 -15.71 -4.69 -23.30
CA SER A 415 -16.40 -3.41 -23.50
C SER A 415 -17.70 -3.23 -22.69
N LYS A 416 -18.16 -4.25 -21.96
CA LYS A 416 -19.43 -4.17 -21.24
C LYS A 416 -19.37 -3.18 -20.08
N TRP A 417 -20.34 -2.26 -20.03
CA TRP A 417 -20.37 -1.14 -19.09
C TRP A 417 -20.30 -1.55 -17.61
N TYR A 418 -20.92 -2.66 -17.22
CA TYR A 418 -20.95 -3.12 -15.83
C TYR A 418 -19.60 -3.67 -15.34
N LEU A 419 -18.69 -4.02 -16.26
CA LEU A 419 -17.31 -4.39 -15.90
C LEU A 419 -16.43 -3.15 -15.72
N LYS A 420 -16.85 -1.97 -16.21
CA LYS A 420 -16.07 -0.73 -16.21
C LYS A 420 -15.52 -0.32 -14.84
N PRO A 421 -16.25 -0.41 -13.71
CA PRO A 421 -15.69 -0.07 -12.39
C PRO A 421 -14.54 -1.00 -11.98
N ILE A 422 -14.58 -2.26 -12.42
CA ILE A 422 -13.53 -3.25 -12.18
C ILE A 422 -12.39 -3.10 -13.19
N THR A 423 -12.69 -2.71 -14.43
CA THR A 423 -11.66 -2.50 -15.45
C THR A 423 -10.88 -1.22 -15.25
N THR A 424 -11.54 -0.13 -14.84
CA THR A 424 -10.85 1.13 -14.50
C THR A 424 -10.00 1.04 -13.23
N GLY A 425 -10.10 -0.06 -12.46
CA GLY A 425 -9.34 -0.24 -11.23
C GLY A 425 -9.73 0.70 -10.10
N ILE A 426 -10.86 1.41 -10.21
CA ILE A 426 -11.30 2.40 -9.22
C ILE A 426 -11.94 1.76 -7.99
N LEU A 427 -12.51 0.56 -8.15
CA LEU A 427 -13.27 -0.11 -7.09
C LEU A 427 -12.42 -0.46 -5.85
N PRO A 428 -11.24 -1.13 -5.97
CA PRO A 428 -10.45 -1.46 -4.78
C PRO A 428 -9.96 -0.24 -3.98
N PRO A 429 -9.41 0.82 -4.60
CA PRO A 429 -9.05 2.06 -3.90
C PRO A 429 -10.24 2.72 -3.20
N LEU A 430 -11.40 2.76 -3.85
CA LEU A 430 -12.62 3.33 -3.28
C LEU A 430 -13.07 2.57 -2.03
N LEU A 431 -13.15 1.24 -2.11
CA LEU A 431 -13.52 0.41 -0.96
C LEU A 431 -12.53 0.54 0.18
N ALA A 432 -11.23 0.63 -0.12
CA ALA A 432 -10.20 0.83 0.90
C ALA A 432 -10.31 2.21 1.56
N SER A 433 -10.63 3.25 0.78
CA SER A 433 -10.83 4.61 1.28
C SER A 433 -12.06 4.71 2.18
N ILE A 434 -13.16 4.04 1.81
CA ILE A 434 -14.35 3.95 2.66
C ILE A 434 -14.01 3.19 3.95
N PHE A 435 -13.34 2.05 3.83
CA PHE A 435 -12.98 1.23 4.98
C PHE A 435 -12.17 2.02 6.01
N ILE A 436 -11.13 2.74 5.59
CA ILE A 436 -10.29 3.50 6.52
C ILE A 436 -11.05 4.67 7.18
N CYS A 437 -11.84 5.43 6.42
CA CYS A 437 -12.60 6.55 6.98
C CYS A 437 -13.61 6.05 8.02
N VAL A 438 -14.32 4.96 7.72
CA VAL A 438 -15.28 4.37 8.67
C VAL A 438 -14.54 3.77 9.86
N GLN A 439 -13.44 3.03 9.66
CA GLN A 439 -12.63 2.45 10.73
C GLN A 439 -12.12 3.51 11.72
N TRP A 440 -11.64 4.66 11.25
CA TRP A 440 -11.21 5.76 12.13
C TRP A 440 -12.37 6.34 12.93
N TRP A 441 -13.51 6.57 12.28
CA TRP A 441 -14.71 6.98 12.99
C TRP A 441 -15.14 5.94 14.04
N THR A 442 -15.16 4.65 13.71
CA THR A 442 -15.61 3.62 14.67
C THR A 442 -14.72 3.54 15.89
N THR A 443 -13.40 3.65 15.73
CA THR A 443 -12.43 3.57 16.83
C THR A 443 -12.57 4.72 17.81
N MET A 444 -12.88 5.93 17.32
CA MET A 444 -13.16 7.10 18.15
C MET A 444 -14.57 7.05 18.74
N TYR A 445 -15.59 6.69 17.95
CA TYR A 445 -16.98 6.59 18.40
C TYR A 445 -17.18 5.54 19.51
N LEU A 446 -16.38 4.47 19.49
CA LEU A 446 -16.34 3.45 20.54
C LEU A 446 -15.38 3.79 21.69
N ASP A 447 -14.75 4.97 21.63
CA ASP A 447 -13.90 5.54 22.68
C ASP A 447 -12.59 4.79 22.96
N HIS A 448 -12.10 4.04 21.96
CA HIS A 448 -10.88 3.22 22.08
C HIS A 448 -9.61 3.96 21.67
N HIS A 449 -9.73 5.00 20.85
CA HIS A 449 -8.58 5.61 20.19
C HIS A 449 -8.69 7.12 20.03
N TRP A 450 -7.55 7.79 20.19
CA TRP A 450 -7.34 9.21 19.91
C TRP A 450 -7.07 9.43 18.41
N ARG A 451 -7.39 10.60 17.83
CA ARG A 451 -6.96 10.95 16.46
C ARG A 451 -5.44 10.85 16.32
N PHE A 452 -4.71 11.28 17.35
CA PHE A 452 -3.25 11.19 17.43
C PHE A 452 -2.76 9.75 17.22
N ASP A 453 -3.30 8.78 17.95
CA ASP A 453 -2.84 7.40 17.85
C ASP A 453 -3.18 6.74 16.51
N LEU A 454 -4.30 7.14 15.89
CA LEU A 454 -4.70 6.74 14.55
C LEU A 454 -3.72 7.28 13.52
N PHE A 455 -3.31 8.54 13.65
CA PHE A 455 -2.32 9.16 12.78
C PHE A 455 -0.93 8.54 12.91
N ILE A 456 -0.47 8.22 14.14
CA ILE A 456 0.79 7.49 14.32
C ILE A 456 0.69 6.08 13.71
N GLY A 457 -0.46 5.42 13.83
CA GLY A 457 -0.72 4.13 13.16
C GLY A 457 -0.56 4.20 11.64
N GLU A 458 -1.08 5.25 11.01
CA GLU A 458 -0.83 5.54 9.58
C GLU A 458 0.66 5.71 9.29
N ILE A 459 1.38 6.49 10.09
CA ILE A 459 2.83 6.70 9.88
C ILE A 459 3.57 5.36 9.93
N TYR A 460 3.22 4.48 10.87
CA TYR A 460 3.83 3.15 10.97
C TYR A 460 3.55 2.32 9.72
N ALA A 461 2.33 2.36 9.20
CA ALA A 461 1.96 1.68 7.97
C ALA A 461 2.72 2.24 6.75
N LEU A 462 2.83 3.57 6.63
CA LEU A 462 3.53 4.25 5.54
C LEU A 462 5.03 3.96 5.56
N VAL A 463 5.67 4.02 6.73
CA VAL A 463 7.10 3.69 6.90
C VAL A 463 7.34 2.23 6.55
N SER A 464 6.54 1.32 7.11
CA SER A 464 6.64 -0.12 6.82
C SER A 464 6.45 -0.41 5.33
N TYR A 465 5.42 0.16 4.70
CA TYR A 465 5.20 0.06 3.26
C TYR A 465 6.40 0.59 2.47
N THR A 466 6.95 1.74 2.84
CA THR A 466 8.10 2.35 2.15
C THR A 466 9.33 1.45 2.19
N ILE A 467 9.65 0.89 3.37
CA ILE A 467 10.77 -0.05 3.56
C ILE A 467 10.56 -1.29 2.67
N ILE A 468 9.40 -1.93 2.78
CA ILE A 468 9.11 -3.14 2.00
C ILE A 468 9.04 -2.84 0.50
N ASN A 469 8.49 -1.70 0.11
CA ASN A 469 8.37 -1.29 -1.27
C ASN A 469 9.76 -1.15 -1.91
N TYR A 470 10.65 -0.43 -1.23
CA TYR A 470 11.99 -0.13 -1.71
C TYR A 470 12.92 -1.36 -1.73
N PHE A 471 12.93 -2.18 -0.67
CA PHE A 471 13.89 -3.28 -0.54
C PHE A 471 13.41 -4.63 -1.08
N LEU A 472 12.09 -4.82 -1.24
CA LEU A 472 11.53 -6.12 -1.61
C LEU A 472 10.58 -6.02 -2.81
N LEU A 473 9.53 -5.20 -2.73
CA LEU A 473 8.47 -5.19 -3.74
C LEU A 473 8.99 -4.76 -5.11
N GLN A 474 9.60 -3.58 -5.21
CA GLN A 474 10.09 -3.04 -6.47
C GLN A 474 11.25 -3.88 -7.06
N PRO A 475 12.38 -4.09 -6.35
CA PRO A 475 13.56 -4.71 -6.95
C PRO A 475 13.49 -6.23 -7.09
N ARG A 476 12.75 -6.94 -6.23
CA ARG A 476 12.79 -8.42 -6.18
C ARG A 476 11.51 -9.08 -6.66
N VAL A 477 10.36 -8.40 -6.56
CA VAL A 477 9.07 -8.96 -6.99
C VAL A 477 8.66 -8.38 -8.33
N LEU A 478 8.51 -7.06 -8.41
CA LEU A 478 7.98 -6.40 -9.59
C LEU A 478 8.98 -6.41 -10.74
N LYS A 479 10.26 -6.14 -10.49
CA LYS A 479 11.31 -6.24 -11.51
C LYS A 479 11.28 -7.58 -12.23
N GLU A 480 11.34 -8.67 -11.45
CA GLU A 480 11.36 -10.04 -11.97
C GLU A 480 10.11 -10.34 -12.79
N TRP A 481 8.94 -9.93 -12.28
CA TRP A 481 7.68 -10.13 -12.99
C TRP A 481 7.57 -9.31 -14.28
N TYR A 482 8.02 -8.04 -14.26
CA TYR A 482 8.07 -7.22 -15.48
C TYR A 482 9.07 -7.75 -16.51
N ASP A 483 10.24 -8.25 -16.08
CA ASP A 483 11.22 -8.85 -16.98
C ASP A 483 10.63 -10.10 -17.69
N LEU A 484 9.88 -10.94 -16.96
CA LEU A 484 9.12 -12.06 -17.55
C LEU A 484 8.03 -11.57 -18.51
N ARG A 485 7.22 -10.58 -18.11
CA ARG A 485 6.15 -10.00 -18.94
C ARG A 485 6.69 -9.33 -20.20
N ARG A 486 7.95 -8.92 -20.23
CA ARG A 486 8.62 -8.32 -21.40
C ARG A 486 9.39 -9.34 -22.25
N GLY A 487 9.40 -10.62 -21.87
CA GLY A 487 10.16 -11.67 -22.55
C GLY A 487 11.68 -11.53 -22.40
N LEU A 488 12.15 -10.72 -21.43
CA LEU A 488 13.57 -10.58 -21.13
C LEU A 488 14.12 -11.79 -20.35
N LYS A 489 13.22 -12.59 -19.77
CA LYS A 489 13.54 -13.84 -19.08
C LYS A 489 12.58 -14.93 -19.55
N PHE A 490 13.08 -16.17 -19.59
CA PHE A 490 12.28 -17.34 -19.89
C PHE A 490 11.36 -17.69 -18.71
N ASP A 491 10.05 -17.82 -18.96
CA ASP A 491 9.05 -18.14 -17.93
C ASP A 491 8.87 -19.64 -17.75
N SER A 492 9.79 -20.27 -17.01
CA SER A 492 9.73 -21.71 -16.73
C SER A 492 8.62 -22.13 -15.76
N ARG A 493 8.12 -21.21 -14.94
CA ARG A 493 7.18 -21.49 -13.83
C ARG A 493 5.81 -20.84 -14.00
N ASN A 494 5.51 -20.32 -15.19
CA ASN A 494 4.27 -19.60 -15.49
C ASN A 494 4.02 -18.44 -14.49
N GLU A 495 5.09 -17.74 -14.10
CA GLU A 495 5.08 -16.64 -13.14
C GLU A 495 4.75 -15.30 -13.81
N ALA A 496 4.78 -15.20 -15.15
CA ALA A 496 4.24 -14.05 -15.87
C ALA A 496 2.72 -13.90 -15.66
N ARG A 497 2.02 -15.01 -15.37
CA ARG A 497 0.58 -15.02 -15.06
C ARG A 497 0.33 -14.81 -13.56
N THR A 498 -0.70 -14.03 -13.24
CA THR A 498 -1.27 -14.00 -11.87
C THR A 498 -1.96 -15.34 -11.54
N MET A 499 -2.34 -15.54 -10.28
CA MET A 499 -3.10 -16.73 -9.91
C MET A 499 -4.40 -16.81 -10.72
N GLY A 500 -5.18 -15.72 -10.78
CA GLY A 500 -6.42 -15.70 -11.54
C GLY A 500 -6.21 -16.00 -13.03
N MET A 501 -5.15 -15.44 -13.64
CA MET A 501 -4.81 -15.75 -15.03
C MET A 501 -4.51 -17.25 -15.24
N ARG A 502 -3.80 -17.90 -14.31
CA ARG A 502 -3.52 -19.34 -14.40
C ARG A 502 -4.78 -20.20 -14.31
N VAL A 503 -5.71 -19.87 -13.40
CA VAL A 503 -6.98 -20.62 -13.26
C VAL A 503 -7.84 -20.51 -14.50
N PHE A 504 -7.89 -19.32 -15.08
CA PHE A 504 -8.72 -19.03 -16.25
C PHE A 504 -7.95 -19.11 -17.56
N GLN A 505 -6.79 -19.77 -17.56
CA GLN A 505 -5.89 -19.83 -18.72
C GLN A 505 -6.61 -20.41 -19.94
N GLY A 506 -6.51 -19.72 -21.07
CA GLY A 506 -7.15 -20.11 -22.34
C GLY A 506 -8.67 -19.90 -22.38
N THR A 507 -9.26 -19.29 -21.35
CA THR A 507 -10.67 -18.89 -21.35
C THR A 507 -10.83 -17.41 -21.69
N ARG A 508 -12.02 -17.01 -22.15
CA ARG A 508 -12.37 -15.60 -22.38
C ARG A 508 -12.35 -14.70 -21.13
N TRP A 509 -12.04 -15.26 -19.95
CA TRP A 509 -11.98 -14.54 -18.68
C TRP A 509 -10.54 -14.34 -18.17
N GLU A 510 -9.51 -14.88 -18.84
CA GLU A 510 -8.11 -14.73 -18.41
C GLU A 510 -7.71 -13.25 -18.23
N TRP A 511 -8.10 -12.40 -19.19
CA TRP A 511 -7.85 -10.96 -19.19
C TRP A 511 -8.34 -10.23 -17.94
N PHE A 512 -9.41 -10.73 -17.31
CA PHE A 512 -10.01 -10.08 -16.15
C PHE A 512 -9.06 -10.06 -14.94
N PHE A 513 -8.14 -11.03 -14.90
CA PHE A 513 -7.17 -11.22 -13.83
C PHE A 513 -5.78 -10.69 -14.16
N ASP A 514 -5.60 -10.12 -15.35
CA ASP A 514 -4.34 -9.48 -15.73
C ASP A 514 -4.29 -8.03 -15.22
N PRO A 515 -3.33 -7.68 -14.36
CA PRO A 515 -3.14 -6.30 -13.89
C PRO A 515 -2.60 -5.36 -14.98
N LEU A 516 -2.04 -5.87 -16.09
CA LEU A 516 -1.53 -5.09 -17.23
C LEU A 516 -2.50 -4.97 -18.40
N ALA A 517 -3.63 -5.70 -18.36
CA ALA A 517 -4.58 -5.95 -19.47
C ALA A 517 -4.89 -4.75 -20.36
#